data_AF-A0A6G9SPW2-F1
#
_entry.id   AF-A0A6G9SPW2-F1
#
_cell.length_a   1.000
_cell.length_b   1.000
_cell.length_c   1.000
_cell.angle_alpha   90.00
_cell.angle_beta   90.00
_cell.angle_gamma   90.00
#
_symmetry.space_group_name_H-M   'P 1'
#
loop_
_entity.id
_entity.type
_entity.pdbx_description
1 polymer ?
#
loop_
_entity_poly.entity_id
_entity_poly.type
_entity_poly.pdbx_seq_one_letter_code
_entity_poly.pdbx_strand_id
1 'polypeptide(L)'
;MSQDLTTQWLSEIQSLKQQMVELQRDRDAAWESAQKWRKLYNTEAEQRRTDTQLSQQAIASLKAELQKVQGLDTDALPDAIAATAIQQEVAQLQSVEDLKTKLVTVIKERDRLLQALKTEQDNHAQTRNNLTTALGDAIDSWAREKVGSEQDTQDNSSMESMVNS
;
A
#
# COMPACT_ATOMS: atom_id res chain seq x y z
N MET A 1 -6.01 -24.98 -79.29
CA MET A 1 -6.98 -24.66 -78.21
C MET A 1 -6.56 -25.20 -76.85
N SER A 2 -5.98 -26.40 -76.71
CA SER A 2 -5.57 -26.95 -75.40
C SER A 2 -4.35 -26.26 -74.76
N GLN A 3 -3.38 -25.85 -75.57
CA GLN A 3 -2.12 -25.24 -75.10
C GLN A 3 -2.32 -23.85 -74.48
N ASP A 4 -3.27 -23.08 -75.02
CA ASP A 4 -3.62 -21.73 -74.57
C ASP A 4 -4.30 -21.75 -73.18
N LEU A 5 -5.17 -22.75 -72.97
CA LEU A 5 -5.82 -22.99 -71.69
C LEU A 5 -4.79 -23.36 -70.61
N THR A 6 -3.83 -24.23 -70.93
CA THR A 6 -2.78 -24.60 -69.96
C THR A 6 -1.89 -23.43 -69.55
N THR A 7 -1.57 -22.51 -70.47
CA THR A 7 -0.81 -21.29 -70.14
C THR A 7 -1.62 -20.33 -69.28
N GLN A 8 -2.92 -20.21 -69.52
CA GLN A 8 -3.82 -19.38 -68.70
C GLN A 8 -3.86 -19.89 -67.24
N TRP A 9 -4.13 -21.18 -67.02
CA TRP A 9 -4.16 -21.77 -65.67
C TRP A 9 -2.83 -21.63 -64.93
N LEU A 10 -1.70 -21.77 -65.62
CA LEU A 10 -0.38 -21.60 -65.01
C LEU A 10 -0.17 -20.16 -64.52
N SER A 11 -0.62 -19.18 -65.31
CA SER A 11 -0.54 -17.76 -64.95
C SER A 11 -1.44 -17.42 -63.75
N GLU A 12 -2.64 -18.01 -63.69
CA GLU A 12 -3.56 -17.85 -62.57
C GLU A 12 -3.00 -18.46 -61.29
N ILE A 13 -2.41 -19.67 -61.35
CA ILE A 13 -1.76 -20.30 -60.20
C ILE A 13 -0.58 -19.46 -59.70
N GLN A 14 0.23 -18.90 -60.61
CA GLN A 14 1.33 -18.01 -60.24
C GLN A 14 0.82 -16.72 -59.58
N SER A 15 -0.23 -16.11 -60.13
CA SER A 15 -0.87 -14.92 -59.56
C SER A 15 -1.43 -15.21 -58.17
N LEU A 16 -2.15 -16.32 -57.98
CA LEU A 16 -2.69 -16.73 -56.69
C LEU A 16 -1.59 -17.02 -55.67
N LYS A 17 -0.48 -17.65 -56.10
CA LYS A 17 0.68 -17.86 -55.23
C LYS A 17 1.32 -16.54 -54.79
N GLN A 18 1.43 -15.58 -55.70
CA GLN A 18 1.93 -14.24 -55.39
C GLN A 18 1.00 -13.54 -54.38
N GLN A 19 -0.31 -13.57 -54.61
CA GLN A 19 -1.32 -13.01 -53.70
C GLN A 19 -1.29 -13.65 -52.32
N MET A 20 -1.07 -14.97 -52.24
CA MET A 20 -0.97 -15.67 -50.96
C MET A 20 0.27 -15.22 -50.15
N VAL A 21 1.40 -15.00 -50.81
CA VAL A 21 2.62 -14.49 -50.16
C VAL A 21 2.40 -13.05 -49.67
N GLU A 22 1.76 -12.20 -50.47
CA GLU A 22 1.40 -10.83 -50.10
C GLU A 22 0.49 -10.81 -48.86
N LEU A 23 -0.61 -11.57 -48.89
CA LEU A 23 -1.56 -11.67 -47.78
C LEU A 23 -0.92 -12.21 -46.50
N GLN A 24 -0.01 -13.17 -46.62
CA GLN A 24 0.71 -13.70 -45.46
C GLN A 24 1.62 -12.65 -44.85
N ARG A 25 2.33 -11.88 -45.68
CA ARG A 25 3.17 -10.76 -45.23
C ARG A 25 2.35 -9.67 -44.56
N ASP A 26 1.21 -9.30 -45.13
CA ASP A 26 0.32 -8.27 -44.58
C ASP A 26 -0.29 -8.71 -43.25
N ARG A 27 -0.70 -9.98 -43.14
CA ARG A 27 -1.17 -10.56 -41.88
C ARG A 27 -0.09 -10.48 -40.81
N ASP A 28 1.13 -10.88 -41.13
CA ASP A 28 2.23 -10.91 -40.16
C ASP A 28 2.59 -9.49 -39.72
N ALA A 29 2.64 -8.52 -40.65
CA ALA A 29 2.87 -7.11 -40.34
C ALA A 29 1.74 -6.50 -39.47
N ALA A 30 0.48 -6.80 -39.79
CA ALA A 30 -0.68 -6.37 -39.01
C ALA A 30 -0.66 -6.99 -37.60
N TRP A 31 -0.29 -8.27 -37.49
CA TRP A 31 -0.18 -8.96 -36.21
C TRP A 31 0.92 -8.35 -35.34
N GLU A 32 2.12 -8.10 -35.89
CA GLU A 32 3.20 -7.42 -35.18
C GLU A 32 2.79 -6.02 -34.71
N SER A 33 2.11 -5.26 -35.58
CA SER A 33 1.60 -3.93 -35.21
C SER A 33 0.59 -4.03 -34.07
N ALA A 34 -0.34 -4.99 -34.11
CA ALA A 34 -1.33 -5.19 -33.07
C ALA A 34 -0.68 -5.56 -31.72
N GLN A 35 0.35 -6.40 -31.73
CA GLN A 35 1.11 -6.73 -30.51
C GLN A 35 1.83 -5.50 -29.94
N LYS A 36 2.45 -4.67 -30.79
CA LYS A 36 3.07 -3.42 -30.37
C LYS A 36 2.07 -2.48 -29.72
N TRP A 37 0.91 -2.26 -30.34
CA TRP A 37 -0.15 -1.42 -29.79
C TRP A 37 -0.70 -1.96 -28.47
N ARG A 38 -0.91 -3.28 -28.37
CA ARG A 38 -1.35 -3.91 -27.14
C ARG A 38 -0.36 -3.69 -26.00
N LYS A 39 0.95 -3.82 -26.27
CA LYS A 39 2.00 -3.58 -25.27
C LYS A 39 2.00 -2.12 -24.83
N LEU A 40 2.00 -1.17 -25.78
CA LEU A 40 2.00 0.27 -25.48
C LEU A 40 0.78 0.66 -24.65
N TYR A 41 -0.41 0.20 -25.04
CA TYR A 41 -1.64 0.49 -24.32
C TYR A 41 -1.62 -0.09 -22.91
N ASN A 42 -1.15 -1.32 -22.73
CA ASN A 42 -1.04 -1.92 -21.40
C ASN A 42 -0.07 -1.13 -20.51
N THR A 43 1.08 -0.71 -21.05
CA THR A 43 2.05 0.09 -20.30
C THR A 43 1.48 1.46 -19.92
N GLU A 44 0.85 2.15 -20.86
CA GLU A 44 0.20 3.45 -20.60
C GLU A 44 -0.94 3.33 -19.58
N ALA A 45 -1.77 2.28 -19.69
CA ALA A 45 -2.87 2.05 -18.77
C ALA A 45 -2.37 1.79 -17.35
N GLU A 46 -1.28 1.03 -17.20
CA GLU A 46 -0.66 0.79 -15.90
C GLU A 46 -0.06 2.08 -15.33
N GLN A 47 0.67 2.84 -16.15
CA GLN A 47 1.22 4.13 -15.75
C GLN A 47 0.13 5.09 -15.26
N ARG A 48 -0.98 5.22 -16.00
CA ARG A 48 -2.11 6.08 -15.59
C ARG A 48 -2.75 5.63 -14.29
N ARG A 49 -2.83 4.32 -14.03
CA ARG A 49 -3.35 3.80 -12.74
C ARG A 49 -2.42 4.20 -11.60
N THR A 50 -1.12 4.00 -11.76
CA THR A 50 -0.12 4.39 -10.75
C THR A 50 -0.15 5.90 -10.49
N ASP A 51 -0.15 6.71 -11.54
CA ASP A 51 -0.18 8.18 -11.43
C ASP A 51 -1.45 8.68 -10.73
N THR A 52 -2.59 8.08 -11.05
CA THR A 52 -3.88 8.40 -10.39
C THR A 52 -3.84 8.04 -8.91
N GLN A 53 -3.31 6.87 -8.56
CA GLN A 53 -3.20 6.43 -7.17
C GLN A 53 -2.27 7.35 -6.36
N LEU A 54 -1.10 7.69 -6.89
CA LEU A 54 -0.15 8.60 -6.26
C LEU A 54 -0.76 10.01 -6.08
N SER A 55 -1.45 10.52 -7.09
CA SER A 55 -2.13 11.81 -7.03
C SER A 55 -3.25 11.82 -5.98
N GLN A 56 -4.03 10.74 -5.89
CA GLN A 56 -5.07 10.60 -4.85
C GLN A 56 -4.47 10.58 -3.44
N GLN A 57 -3.36 9.86 -3.24
CA GLN A 57 -2.64 9.86 -1.96
C GLN A 57 -2.12 11.25 -1.61
N ALA A 58 -1.52 11.97 -2.56
CA ALA A 58 -1.05 13.33 -2.37
C ALA A 58 -2.21 14.28 -2.00
N ILE A 59 -3.34 14.20 -2.71
CA ILE A 59 -4.54 14.98 -2.40
C ILE A 59 -5.08 14.65 -1.01
N ALA A 60 -5.13 13.37 -0.63
CA ALA A 60 -5.58 12.95 0.70
C ALA A 60 -4.66 13.50 1.80
N SER A 61 -3.33 13.43 1.60
CA SER A 61 -2.34 14.01 2.53
C SER A 61 -2.50 15.52 2.66
N LEU A 62 -2.60 16.23 1.54
CA LEU A 62 -2.79 17.68 1.53
C LEU A 62 -4.11 18.09 2.18
N LYS A 63 -5.19 17.33 1.97
CA LYS A 63 -6.47 17.56 2.65
C LYS A 63 -6.34 17.37 4.16
N ALA A 64 -5.62 16.35 4.62
CA ALA A 64 -5.38 16.12 6.05
C ALA A 64 -4.52 17.23 6.65
N GLU A 65 -3.48 17.68 5.94
CA GLU A 65 -2.65 18.79 6.37
C GLU A 65 -3.44 20.10 6.42
N LEU A 66 -4.28 20.35 5.42
CA LEU A 66 -5.16 21.51 5.36
C LEU A 66 -6.21 21.47 6.46
N GLN A 67 -6.78 20.30 6.78
CA GLN A 67 -7.65 20.14 7.96
C GLN A 67 -6.92 20.36 9.28
N LYS A 68 -5.63 19.99 9.38
CA LYS A 68 -4.82 20.25 10.57
C LYS A 68 -4.54 21.75 10.73
N VAL A 69 -4.27 22.45 9.64
CA VAL A 69 -4.05 23.90 9.62
C VAL A 69 -5.35 24.67 9.82
N GLN A 70 -6.46 24.24 9.22
CA GLN A 70 -7.78 24.84 9.43
C GLN A 70 -8.41 24.45 10.76
N GLY A 71 -8.05 23.32 11.34
CA GLY A 71 -8.36 22.98 12.73
C GLY A 71 -7.56 23.82 13.74
N LEU A 72 -6.55 24.55 13.27
CA LEU A 72 -5.86 25.62 14.00
C LEU A 72 -6.48 27.01 13.69
N ASP A 73 -7.39 27.11 12.70
CA ASP A 73 -8.18 28.31 12.44
C ASP A 73 -9.40 28.39 13.36
N THR A 74 -9.58 29.58 13.89
CA THR A 74 -10.30 29.97 15.10
C THR A 74 -11.83 29.93 15.03
N ASP A 75 -12.42 29.48 13.92
CA ASP A 75 -13.87 29.58 13.69
C ASP A 75 -14.63 28.25 13.85
N ALA A 76 -13.92 27.13 14.01
CA ALA A 76 -14.53 25.82 14.24
C ALA A 76 -13.85 25.08 15.40
N LEU A 77 -13.87 25.69 16.59
CA LEU A 77 -13.73 24.88 17.80
C LEU A 77 -14.94 23.92 17.84
N PRO A 78 -14.73 22.58 17.93
CA PRO A 78 -15.79 21.60 18.23
C PRO A 78 -16.44 21.83 19.61
N ASP A 79 -15.94 22.83 20.33
CA ASP A 79 -16.27 23.10 21.71
C ASP A 79 -16.59 24.60 21.85
N ALA A 80 -17.64 25.06 21.16
CA ALA A 80 -18.19 26.39 21.34
C ALA A 80 -18.47 26.69 22.83
N ILE A 81 -18.73 25.65 23.63
CA ILE A 81 -18.87 25.72 25.09
C ILE A 81 -17.52 26.02 25.75
N ALA A 82 -16.45 25.27 25.46
CA ALA A 82 -15.12 25.59 25.99
C ALA A 82 -14.58 26.93 25.50
N ALA A 83 -14.80 27.32 24.24
CA ALA A 83 -14.40 28.63 23.73
C ALA A 83 -15.11 29.77 24.49
N THR A 84 -16.42 29.61 24.75
CA THR A 84 -17.20 30.58 25.54
C THR A 84 -16.76 30.60 27.01
N ALA A 85 -16.47 29.44 27.60
CA ALA A 85 -15.97 29.34 28.98
C ALA A 85 -14.59 29.99 29.14
N ILE A 86 -13.68 29.78 28.18
CA ILE A 86 -12.36 30.42 28.14
C ILE A 86 -12.52 31.94 28.00
N GLN A 87 -13.41 32.41 27.12
CA GLN A 87 -13.68 33.86 27.01
C GLN A 87 -14.23 34.45 28.31
N GLN A 88 -15.11 33.74 29.02
CA GLN A 88 -15.61 34.17 30.33
C GLN A 88 -14.51 34.18 31.40
N GLU A 89 -13.65 33.15 31.46
CA GLU A 89 -12.50 33.13 32.37
C GLU A 89 -11.53 34.28 32.10
N VAL A 90 -11.27 34.59 30.83
CA VAL A 90 -10.40 35.72 30.44
C VAL A 90 -11.05 37.05 30.79
N ALA A 91 -12.37 37.20 30.61
CA ALA A 91 -13.10 38.43 30.96
C ALA A 91 -13.15 38.70 32.48
N GLN A 92 -12.96 37.68 33.33
CA GLN A 92 -12.88 37.83 34.79
C GLN A 92 -11.51 38.30 35.28
N LEU A 93 -10.47 38.28 34.43
CA LEU A 93 -9.14 38.76 34.78
C LEU A 93 -9.15 40.29 34.86
N GLN A 94 -8.80 40.83 36.03
CA GLN A 94 -8.88 42.26 36.31
C GLN A 94 -7.56 42.99 36.02
N SER A 95 -6.47 42.25 35.83
CA SER A 95 -5.15 42.82 35.57
C SER A 95 -4.32 42.00 34.57
N VAL A 96 -3.33 42.66 33.97
CA VAL A 96 -2.34 42.02 33.09
C VAL A 96 -1.47 41.02 33.86
N GLU A 97 -1.29 41.19 35.18
CA GLU A 97 -0.48 40.29 36.00
C GLU A 97 -1.21 38.97 36.28
N ASP A 98 -2.54 39.01 36.44
CA ASP A 98 -3.38 37.81 36.55
C ASP A 98 -3.32 37.00 35.24
N LEU A 99 -3.34 37.69 34.09
CA LEU A 99 -3.20 37.06 32.78
C LEU A 99 -1.84 36.36 32.64
N LYS A 100 -0.74 37.01 33.02
CA LYS A 100 0.60 36.38 32.98
C LYS A 100 0.66 35.15 33.87
N THR A 101 0.11 35.23 35.08
CA THR A 101 0.11 34.12 36.04
C THR A 101 -0.70 32.93 35.52
N LYS A 102 -1.88 33.19 34.97
CA LYS A 102 -2.72 32.15 34.34
C LYS A 102 -2.03 31.55 33.12
N LEU A 103 -1.40 32.37 32.27
CA LEU A 103 -0.69 31.91 31.08
C LEU A 103 0.49 31.00 31.45
N VAL A 104 1.30 31.37 32.44
CA VAL A 104 2.40 30.53 32.95
C VAL A 104 1.87 29.19 33.47
N THR A 105 0.73 29.20 34.17
CA THR A 105 0.11 27.98 34.69
C THR A 105 -0.38 27.07 33.56
N VAL A 106 -1.05 27.64 32.56
CA VAL A 106 -1.53 26.89 31.37
C VAL A 106 -0.36 26.32 30.58
N ILE A 107 0.72 27.07 30.40
CA ILE A 107 1.93 26.59 29.70
C ILE A 107 2.55 25.41 30.44
N LYS A 108 2.69 25.50 31.77
CA LYS A 108 3.23 24.39 32.59
C LYS A 108 2.36 23.14 32.49
N GLU A 109 1.04 23.30 32.56
CA GLU A 109 0.12 22.16 32.46
C GLU A 109 0.15 21.54 31.06
N ARG A 110 0.21 22.37 30.01
CA ARG A 110 0.37 21.92 28.62
C ARG A 110 1.66 21.10 28.45
N ASP A 111 2.78 21.59 28.98
CA ASP A 111 4.07 20.91 28.88
C ASP A 111 4.04 19.56 29.63
N ARG A 112 3.41 19.53 30.82
CA ARG A 112 3.20 18.29 31.58
C ARG A 112 2.35 17.28 30.82
N LEU A 113 1.24 17.71 30.21
CA LEU A 113 0.35 16.85 29.43
C LEU A 113 1.04 16.30 28.18
N LEU A 114 1.85 17.10 27.49
CA LEU A 114 2.66 16.63 26.37
C LEU A 114 3.67 15.57 26.79
N GLN A 115 4.31 15.74 27.94
CA GLN A 115 5.25 14.75 28.48
C GLN A 115 4.53 13.45 28.87
N ALA A 116 3.35 13.54 29.49
CA ALA A 116 2.52 12.38 29.81
C ALA A 116 2.08 11.63 28.54
N LEU A 117 1.61 12.35 27.52
CA LEU A 117 1.22 11.77 26.24
C LEU A 117 2.40 11.06 25.56
N LYS A 118 3.58 11.68 25.56
CA LYS A 118 4.79 11.08 24.99
C LYS A 118 5.17 9.80 25.71
N THR A 119 5.11 9.82 27.05
CA THR A 119 5.36 8.64 27.89
C THR A 119 4.38 7.51 27.55
N GLU A 120 3.09 7.82 27.40
CA GLU A 120 2.08 6.82 27.04
C GLU A 120 2.32 6.22 25.64
N GLN A 121 2.71 7.05 24.66
CA GLN A 121 3.06 6.57 23.33
C GLN A 121 4.27 5.63 23.35
N ASP A 122 5.30 5.95 24.14
CA ASP A 122 6.49 5.12 24.27
C ASP A 122 6.17 3.80 24.98
N ASN A 123 5.35 3.83 26.03
CA ASN A 123 4.84 2.63 26.71
C ASN A 123 4.02 1.74 25.77
N HIS A 124 3.16 2.33 24.94
CA HIS A 124 2.39 1.59 23.92
C HIS A 124 3.29 0.96 22.87
N ALA A 125 4.31 1.69 22.38
CA ALA A 125 5.27 1.16 21.42
C ALA A 125 6.07 -0.02 22.02
N GLN A 126 6.53 0.13 23.26
CA GLN A 126 7.24 -0.93 23.98
C GLN A 126 6.34 -2.15 24.20
N THR A 127 5.10 -1.95 24.63
CA THR A 127 4.13 -3.04 24.83
C THR A 127 3.90 -3.80 23.52
N ARG A 128 3.73 -3.09 22.40
CA ARG A 128 3.57 -3.73 21.09
C ARG A 128 4.81 -4.55 20.72
N ASN A 129 6.01 -3.99 20.87
CA ASN A 129 7.25 -4.70 20.58
C ASN A 129 7.37 -5.97 21.45
N ASN A 130 7.12 -5.87 22.75
CA ASN A 130 7.15 -7.03 23.66
C ASN A 130 6.15 -8.11 23.24
N LEU A 131 4.91 -7.73 22.89
CA LEU A 131 3.90 -8.68 22.42
C LEU A 131 4.30 -9.33 21.10
N THR A 132 4.83 -8.56 20.14
CA THR A 132 5.28 -9.09 18.86
C THR A 132 6.48 -10.03 19.02
N THR A 133 7.45 -9.70 19.88
CA THR A 133 8.58 -10.58 20.20
C THR A 133 8.10 -11.85 20.90
N ALA A 134 7.25 -11.74 21.93
CA ALA A 134 6.72 -12.91 22.62
C ALA A 134 5.90 -13.83 21.69
N LEU A 135 5.18 -13.26 20.72
CA LEU A 135 4.50 -14.03 19.68
C LEU A 135 5.50 -14.72 18.73
N GLY A 136 6.57 -14.03 18.33
CA GLY A 136 7.65 -14.61 17.53
C GLY A 136 8.32 -15.78 18.26
N ASP A 137 8.68 -15.58 19.53
CA ASP A 137 9.30 -16.61 20.37
C ASP A 137 8.37 -17.81 20.59
N ALA A 138 7.05 -17.56 20.76
CA ALA A 138 6.06 -18.63 20.87
C ALA A 138 5.94 -19.45 19.57
N ILE A 139 5.94 -18.78 18.40
CA ILE A 139 5.93 -19.46 17.09
C ILE A 139 7.20 -20.29 16.91
N ASP A 140 8.37 -19.73 17.23
CA ASP A 140 9.65 -20.44 17.13
C ASP A 140 9.71 -21.64 18.09
N SER A 141 9.19 -21.51 19.31
CA SER A 141 9.10 -22.62 20.25
C SER A 141 8.17 -23.73 19.74
N TRP A 142 7.02 -23.37 19.16
CA TRP A 142 6.08 -24.33 18.58
C TRP A 142 6.66 -25.02 17.34
N ALA A 143 7.37 -24.28 16.49
CA ALA A 143 8.07 -24.84 15.33
C ALA A 143 9.17 -25.83 15.74
N ARG A 144 9.93 -25.53 16.80
CA ARG A 144 10.94 -26.43 17.36
C ARG A 144 10.32 -27.69 17.96
N GLU A 145 9.22 -27.55 18.70
CA GLU A 145 8.48 -28.69 19.28
C GLU A 145 7.93 -29.62 18.18
N LYS A 146 7.42 -29.05 17.08
CA LYS A 146 7.01 -29.79 15.88
C LYS A 146 8.15 -30.60 15.26
N VAL A 147 9.31 -29.99 15.03
CA VAL A 147 10.48 -30.66 14.43
C VAL A 147 11.03 -31.76 15.35
N GLY A 148 11.05 -31.53 16.67
CA GLY A 148 11.46 -32.56 17.65
C GLY A 148 10.53 -33.77 17.66
N SER A 149 9.21 -33.55 17.57
CA SER A 149 8.23 -34.65 17.54
C SER A 149 8.32 -35.52 16.28
N GLU A 150 8.75 -34.96 15.15
CA GLU A 150 8.96 -35.70 13.90
C GLU A 150 10.25 -36.55 13.95
N GLN A 151 11.31 -36.05 14.61
CA GLN A 151 12.56 -36.80 14.80
C GLN A 151 12.40 -37.96 15.79
N ASP A 152 11.69 -37.78 16.90
CA ASP A 152 11.41 -38.86 17.86
C ASP A 152 10.58 -40.00 17.24
N THR A 153 9.66 -39.67 16.33
CA THR A 153 8.84 -40.69 15.63
C THR A 153 9.68 -41.51 14.64
N GLN A 154 10.71 -40.89 14.04
CA GLN A 154 11.57 -41.52 13.04
C GLN A 154 12.69 -42.37 13.68
N ASP A 155 13.19 -41.95 14.86
CA ASP A 155 14.18 -42.69 15.64
C ASP A 155 13.55 -43.92 16.30
N ASN A 156 12.32 -43.81 16.82
CA ASN A 156 11.60 -44.93 17.41
C ASN A 156 11.21 -46.01 16.37
N SER A 157 10.89 -45.61 15.13
CA SER A 157 10.65 -46.55 14.02
C SER A 157 11.93 -47.24 13.54
N SER A 158 13.08 -46.57 13.62
CA SER A 158 14.38 -47.15 13.27
C SER A 158 14.86 -48.17 14.32
N MET A 159 14.63 -47.89 15.61
CA MET A 159 14.92 -48.83 16.69
C MET A 159 14.03 -50.09 16.65
N GLU A 160 12.73 -49.97 16.35
CA GLU A 160 11.86 -51.14 16.19
C GLU A 160 12.28 -52.04 15.00
N SER A 161 12.86 -51.47 13.95
CA SER A 161 13.35 -52.25 12.80
C SER A 161 14.66 -53.01 13.10
N MET A 162 15.49 -52.53 14.03
CA MET A 162 16.73 -53.18 14.46
C MET A 162 16.51 -54.29 15.51
N VAL A 163 15.38 -54.29 16.21
CA VAL A 163 15.04 -55.33 17.20
C VAL A 163 14.33 -56.55 16.55
N ASN A 164 13.78 -56.38 15.34
CA ASN A 164 13.08 -57.43 14.60
C ASN A 164 13.88 -58.07 13.45
N SER A 165 15.20 -57.88 13.40
CA SER A 165 16.13 -58.59 12.48
C SER A 165 17.07 -59.51 13.27
#